data_AF-A0A1Y4QLK5-F1
#
_entry.id   AF-A0A1Y4QLK5-F1
#
_cell.length_a   1.000
_cell.length_b   1.000
_cell.length_c   1.000
_cell.angle_alpha   90.00
_cell.angle_beta   90.00
_cell.angle_gamma   90.00
#
_symmetry.space_group_name_H-M   'P 1'
#
loop_
_entity.id
_entity.type
_entity.pdbx_description
1 polymer ?
#
loop_
_entity_poly.entity_id
_entity_poly.type
_entity_poly.pdbx_seq_one_letter_code
_entity_poly.pdbx_strand_id
1 'polypeptide(L)'
;MGRLNTGYLMYIIKNRILKIMPYKYRKPFLFVFSIISLYGYFKFMMIISTKIFGMPSPYLISLQTIIKNIIELFKNSYGINGTIFIFLCLGLILIYKYVLPIQKKASEKKYYGKSLYYEINSIISMCYLIITILTFLPFLIR
;
A
#
# COMPACT_ATOMS: atom_id res chain seq x y z
N MET A 1 21.40 9.09 -22.96
CA MET A 1 20.67 9.00 -21.67
C MET A 1 20.66 7.55 -21.22
N GLY A 2 21.26 7.25 -20.06
CA GLY A 2 21.46 5.87 -19.59
C GLY A 2 20.13 5.15 -19.39
N ARG A 3 19.90 4.08 -20.14
CA ARG A 3 18.75 3.20 -19.92
C ARG A 3 18.93 2.52 -18.57
N LEU A 4 18.00 2.75 -17.67
CA LEU A 4 17.89 1.99 -16.42
C LEU A 4 17.77 0.52 -16.77
N ASN A 5 18.84 -0.25 -16.52
CA ASN A 5 18.84 -1.68 -16.76
C ASN A 5 18.00 -2.35 -15.68
N THR A 6 16.74 -2.56 -15.98
CA THR A 6 15.75 -3.18 -15.08
C THR A 6 16.20 -4.55 -14.60
N GLY A 7 16.94 -5.30 -15.43
CA GLY A 7 17.57 -6.57 -15.05
C GLY A 7 18.63 -6.41 -13.96
N TYR A 8 19.45 -5.37 -14.03
CA TYR A 8 20.47 -5.06 -13.01
C TYR A 8 19.83 -4.57 -11.69
N LEU A 9 18.80 -3.72 -11.77
CA LEU A 9 18.02 -3.31 -10.60
C LEU A 9 17.36 -4.52 -9.92
N MET A 10 16.73 -5.39 -10.71
CA MET A 10 16.11 -6.62 -10.21
C MET A 10 17.15 -7.54 -9.56
N TYR A 11 18.35 -7.64 -10.15
CA TYR A 11 19.47 -8.39 -9.58
C TYR A 11 19.89 -7.81 -8.22
N ILE A 12 20.09 -6.50 -8.09
CA ILE A 12 20.47 -5.87 -6.82
C ILE A 12 19.40 -6.10 -5.75
N ILE A 13 18.13 -5.85 -6.08
CA ILE A 13 17.01 -6.01 -5.14
C ILE A 13 16.91 -7.47 -4.70
N LYS A 14 17.02 -8.42 -5.62
CA LYS A 14 16.84 -9.85 -5.34
C LYS A 14 18.05 -10.48 -4.62
N ASN A 15 19.27 -10.11 -5.00
CA ASN A 15 20.49 -10.71 -4.45
C ASN A 15 21.05 -9.99 -3.22
N ARG A 16 20.84 -8.68 -3.06
CA ARG A 16 21.30 -7.95 -1.86
C ARG A 16 20.18 -7.77 -0.84
N ILE A 17 19.03 -7.21 -1.23
CA ILE A 17 17.99 -6.81 -0.27
C ILE A 17 17.17 -8.02 0.19
N LEU A 18 16.62 -8.80 -0.75
CA LEU A 18 15.77 -9.94 -0.39
C LEU A 18 16.56 -11.12 0.21
N LYS A 19 17.85 -11.25 -0.13
CA LYS A 19 18.70 -12.35 0.35
C LYS A 19 19.09 -12.21 1.83
N ILE A 20 19.21 -10.98 2.34
CA ILE A 20 19.45 -10.69 3.76
C ILE A 20 18.24 -11.07 4.63
N MET A 21 17.03 -11.05 4.07
CA MET A 21 15.81 -11.31 4.82
C MET A 21 15.38 -12.80 4.75
N PRO A 22 15.08 -13.45 5.90
CA PRO A 22 14.64 -14.85 5.93
C PRO A 22 13.34 -15.02 5.14
N TYR A 23 13.21 -16.13 4.39
CA TYR A 23 12.08 -16.36 3.48
C TYR A 23 10.70 -16.22 4.15
N LYS A 24 10.59 -16.61 5.43
CA LYS A 24 9.38 -16.51 6.26
C LYS A 24 8.90 -15.06 6.46
N TYR A 25 9.80 -14.08 6.47
CA TYR A 25 9.49 -12.67 6.73
C TYR A 25 9.43 -11.79 5.48
N ARG A 26 9.77 -12.31 4.29
CA ARG A 26 9.78 -11.49 3.07
C ARG A 26 8.41 -10.92 2.70
N LYS A 27 7.36 -11.75 2.74
CA LYS A 27 5.98 -11.33 2.44
C LYS A 27 5.45 -10.26 3.40
N PRO A 28 5.48 -10.45 4.73
CA PRO A 28 4.96 -9.44 5.64
C PRO A 28 5.76 -8.15 5.58
N PHE A 29 7.07 -8.25 5.37
CA PHE A 29 7.91 -7.06 5.17
C PHE A 29 7.52 -6.30 3.90
N LEU A 30 7.33 -6.99 2.77
CA LEU A 30 6.85 -6.38 1.53
C LEU A 30 5.49 -5.72 1.73
N PHE A 31 4.56 -6.34 2.47
CA PHE A 31 3.25 -5.76 2.76
C PHE A 31 3.36 -4.45 3.56
N VAL A 32 4.13 -4.45 4.64
CA VAL A 32 4.33 -3.25 5.47
C VAL A 32 4.98 -2.13 4.66
N PHE A 33 6.01 -2.45 3.87
CA PHE A 33 6.64 -1.49 2.96
C PHE A 33 5.69 -0.97 1.88
N SER A 34 4.81 -1.80 1.34
CA SER A 34 3.79 -1.39 0.37
C SER A 34 2.80 -0.39 0.96
N ILE A 35 2.39 -0.56 2.22
CA ILE A 35 1.51 0.41 2.90
C ILE A 35 2.25 1.73 3.17
N ILE A 36 3.48 1.67 3.69
CA ILE A 36 4.29 2.86 3.99
C ILE A 36 4.58 3.65 2.70
N SER A 37 4.95 2.95 1.63
CA SER A 37 5.19 3.57 0.32
C SER A 37 3.93 4.20 -0.26
N LEU A 38 2.74 3.61 -0.04
CA LEU A 38 1.49 4.20 -0.50
C LEU A 38 1.20 5.54 0.20
N TYR A 39 1.43 5.62 1.52
CA TYR A 39 1.34 6.88 2.25
C TYR A 39 2.35 7.91 1.76
N GLY A 40 3.61 7.50 1.55
CA GLY A 40 4.65 8.34 0.99
C GLY A 40 4.30 8.86 -0.40
N TYR A 41 3.73 8.01 -1.24
CA TYR A 41 3.26 8.36 -2.57
C TYR A 41 2.12 9.37 -2.54
N PHE A 42 1.12 9.18 -1.66
CA PHE A 42 0.06 10.16 -1.48
C PHE A 42 0.61 11.55 -1.13
N LYS A 43 1.56 11.63 -0.19
CA LYS A 43 2.24 12.89 0.18
C LYS A 43 3.05 13.47 -0.97
N PHE A 44 3.75 12.64 -1.72
CA PHE A 44 4.51 13.04 -2.90
C PHE A 44 3.59 13.62 -3.98
N MET A 45 2.46 12.98 -4.25
CA MET A 45 1.48 13.47 -5.23
C MET A 45 0.80 14.77 -4.79
N MET A 46 0.54 14.95 -3.50
CA MET A 46 0.12 16.25 -2.95
C MET A 46 1.15 17.34 -3.26
N ILE A 47 2.44 17.11 -3.00
CA ILE A 47 3.51 18.08 -3.32
C ILE A 47 3.58 18.37 -4.82
N ILE A 48 3.51 17.33 -5.67
CA ILE A 48 3.47 17.50 -7.12
C ILE A 48 2.29 18.38 -7.53
N SER A 49 1.09 18.09 -7.03
CA SER A 49 -0.09 18.88 -7.37
C SER A 49 0.08 20.35 -6.98
N THR A 50 0.61 20.63 -5.79
CA THR A 50 0.88 22.01 -5.36
C THR A 50 1.89 22.71 -6.26
N LYS A 51 2.95 22.02 -6.69
CA LYS A 51 3.95 22.59 -7.59
C LYS A 51 3.41 22.85 -9.00
N ILE A 52 2.53 22.00 -9.50
CA ILE A 52 1.96 22.14 -10.86
C ILE A 52 0.82 23.16 -10.90
N PHE A 53 -0.09 23.13 -9.92
CA PHE A 53 -1.32 23.92 -9.94
C PHE A 53 -1.27 25.17 -9.04
N GLY A 54 -0.19 25.37 -8.27
CA GLY A 54 -0.08 26.43 -7.26
C GLY A 54 -0.84 26.14 -5.96
N MET A 55 -1.69 25.12 -5.96
CA MET A 55 -2.44 24.64 -4.80
C MET A 55 -2.54 23.10 -4.83
N PRO A 56 -2.66 22.43 -3.68
CA PRO A 56 -2.83 20.98 -3.67
C PRO A 56 -4.15 20.58 -4.32
N SER A 57 -4.19 19.40 -4.98
CA SER A 57 -5.41 18.92 -5.64
C SER A 57 -6.57 18.86 -4.65
N PRO A 58 -7.71 19.53 -4.93
CA PRO A 58 -8.86 19.56 -4.03
C PRO A 58 -9.39 18.15 -3.76
N TYR A 59 -9.32 17.26 -4.75
CA TYR A 59 -9.77 15.88 -4.61
C TYR A 59 -8.91 15.07 -3.63
N LEU A 60 -7.58 15.26 -3.66
CA LEU A 60 -6.69 14.63 -2.69
C LEU A 60 -6.90 15.20 -1.29
N ILE A 61 -7.16 16.52 -1.17
CA ILE A 61 -7.49 17.16 0.12
C ILE A 61 -8.78 16.57 0.69
N SER A 62 -9.84 16.45 -0.12
CA SER A 62 -11.11 15.84 0.31
C SER A 62 -10.90 14.41 0.80
N LEU A 63 -10.11 13.61 0.08
CA LEU A 63 -9.78 12.25 0.49
C LEU A 63 -9.04 12.24 1.84
N GLN A 64 -8.08 13.14 2.04
CA GLN A 64 -7.38 13.29 3.32
C GLN A 64 -8.34 13.65 4.47
N THR A 65 -9.28 14.56 4.22
CA THR A 65 -10.28 14.98 5.22
C THR A 65 -11.21 13.83 5.59
N ILE A 66 -11.70 13.06 4.61
CA ILE A 66 -12.52 11.87 4.87
C ILE A 66 -11.78 10.88 5.77
N ILE A 67 -10.52 10.58 5.45
CA ILE A 67 -9.71 9.65 6.26
C ILE A 67 -9.50 10.19 7.68
N LYS A 68 -9.20 11.50 7.83
CA LYS A 68 -9.06 12.14 9.13
C LYS A 68 -10.33 12.01 9.96
N ASN A 69 -11.49 12.30 9.36
CA ASN A 69 -12.78 12.22 10.04
C ASN A 69 -13.07 10.79 10.50
N ILE A 70 -12.78 9.78 9.67
CA ILE A 70 -12.93 8.37 10.07
C ILE A 70 -12.04 8.07 11.29
N ILE A 71 -10.77 8.46 11.27
CA ILE A 71 -9.85 8.25 12.41
C ILE A 71 -10.35 8.99 13.66
N GLU A 72 -10.89 10.18 13.51
CA GLU A 72 -11.43 10.99 14.60
C GLU A 72 -12.68 10.35 15.22
N LEU A 73 -13.57 9.75 14.41
CA LEU A 73 -14.68 8.95 14.91
C LEU A 73 -14.19 7.78 15.76
N PHE A 74 -13.19 7.04 15.31
CA PHE A 74 -12.60 5.95 16.11
C PHE A 74 -12.02 6.47 17.43
N LYS A 75 -11.31 7.61 17.40
CA LYS A 75 -10.75 8.25 18.59
C LYS A 75 -11.83 8.66 19.59
N ASN A 76 -12.95 9.19 19.09
CA ASN A 76 -14.05 9.62 19.94
C ASN A 76 -14.80 8.43 20.55
N SER A 77 -14.88 7.29 19.84
CA SER A 77 -15.55 6.09 20.35
C SER A 77 -14.70 5.25 21.32
N TYR A 78 -13.40 5.10 21.05
CA TYR A 78 -12.54 4.15 21.79
C TYR A 78 -11.39 4.83 22.55
N GLY A 79 -11.29 6.15 22.50
CA GLY A 79 -10.12 6.90 22.96
C GLY A 79 -8.90 6.68 22.07
N ILE A 80 -7.85 7.47 22.30
CA ILE A 80 -6.60 7.41 21.52
C ILE A 80 -5.95 6.02 21.66
N ASN A 81 -5.82 5.53 22.89
CA ASN A 81 -5.17 4.25 23.18
C ASN A 81 -5.95 3.07 22.59
N GLY A 82 -7.29 3.08 22.70
CA GLY A 82 -8.14 2.04 22.13
C GLY A 82 -8.10 2.03 20.60
N THR A 83 -8.08 3.20 19.97
CA THR A 83 -7.94 3.32 18.51
C THR A 83 -6.63 2.72 18.03
N ILE A 84 -5.51 3.06 18.67
CA ILE A 84 -4.19 2.51 18.34
C ILE A 84 -4.20 0.98 18.50
N PHE A 85 -4.76 0.47 19.59
CA PHE A 85 -4.83 -0.97 19.84
C PHE A 85 -5.63 -1.71 18.76
N ILE A 86 -6.79 -1.17 18.35
CA ILE A 86 -7.62 -1.76 17.28
C ILE A 86 -6.84 -1.82 15.96
N PHE A 87 -6.20 -0.73 15.56
CA PHE A 87 -5.41 -0.70 14.32
C PHE A 87 -4.21 -1.66 14.36
N LEU A 88 -3.57 -1.79 15.52
CA LEU A 88 -2.43 -2.69 15.70
C LEU A 88 -2.87 -4.16 15.63
N CYS A 89 -3.98 -4.52 16.29
CA CYS A 89 -4.58 -5.85 16.19
C CYS A 89 -4.99 -6.19 14.75
N LEU A 90 -5.67 -5.28 14.05
CA LEU A 90 -6.04 -5.46 12.64
C LEU A 90 -4.80 -5.66 11.76
N GLY A 91 -3.76 -4.85 11.97
CA GLY A 91 -2.48 -4.97 11.26
C GLY A 91 -1.82 -6.33 11.49
N LEU A 92 -1.76 -6.81 12.73
CA LEU A 92 -1.19 -8.11 13.07
C LEU A 92 -1.99 -9.28 12.48
N ILE A 93 -3.33 -9.21 12.51
CA ILE A 93 -4.20 -10.23 11.89
C ILE A 93 -3.99 -10.28 10.38
N LEU A 94 -3.91 -9.12 9.72
CA LEU A 94 -3.65 -9.03 8.30
C LEU A 94 -2.26 -9.59 7.96
N ILE A 95 -1.22 -9.20 8.71
CA ILE A 95 0.15 -9.73 8.55
C ILE A 95 0.16 -11.25 8.71
N TYR A 96 -0.49 -11.78 9.75
CA TYR A 96 -0.59 -13.22 10.00
C TYR A 96 -1.26 -13.94 8.82
N LYS A 97 -2.42 -13.47 8.36
CA LYS A 97 -3.12 -14.02 7.19
C LYS A 97 -2.33 -13.87 5.89
N TYR A 98 -1.55 -12.80 5.74
CA TYR A 98 -0.70 -12.54 4.59
C TYR A 98 0.50 -13.49 4.51
N VAL A 99 1.00 -13.93 5.66
CA VAL A 99 2.16 -14.84 5.79
C VAL A 99 1.77 -16.31 5.57
N LEU A 100 0.53 -16.69 5.89
CA LEU A 100 0.09 -18.08 5.78
C LEU A 100 0.35 -18.63 4.36
N PRO A 101 1.23 -19.65 4.22
CA PRO A 101 1.42 -20.29 2.94
C PRO A 101 0.12 -21.02 2.57
N ILE A 102 -0.38 -20.83 1.35
CA ILE A 102 -1.36 -21.76 0.77
C ILE A 102 -0.65 -23.10 0.73
N GLN A 103 -1.06 -24.03 1.60
CA GLN A 103 -0.56 -25.40 1.55
C GLN A 103 -0.95 -25.98 0.19
N LYS A 104 0.05 -26.25 -0.66
CA LYS A 104 -0.14 -27.12 -1.82
C LYS A 104 -0.35 -28.53 -1.28
N LYS A 105 -1.60 -28.96 -1.16
CA LYS A 105 -1.87 -30.41 -1.22
C LYS A 105 -1.71 -30.83 -2.67
N ALA A 106 -0.74 -31.71 -2.89
CA ALA A 106 -0.59 -32.46 -4.13
C ALA A 106 -1.91 -33.20 -4.43
N SER A 107 -2.12 -33.45 -5.73
CA SER A 107 -3.26 -34.18 -6.31
C SER A 107 -4.64 -33.60 -6.01
N GLU A 108 -5.05 -32.61 -6.79
CA GLU A 108 -6.34 -32.55 -7.49
C GLU A 108 -6.55 -31.12 -8.01
N LYS A 109 -7.03 -30.99 -9.24
CA LYS A 109 -7.43 -29.72 -9.86
C LYS A 109 -8.61 -29.13 -9.04
N LYS A 110 -8.31 -28.39 -7.98
CA LYS A 110 -9.30 -27.63 -7.21
C LYS A 110 -8.92 -26.16 -7.26
N TYR A 111 -9.89 -25.39 -7.73
CA TYR A 111 -9.89 -23.95 -7.94
C TYR A 111 -8.96 -23.20 -7.00
N TYR A 112 -8.00 -22.49 -7.59
CA TYR A 112 -7.07 -21.62 -6.89
C TYR A 112 -7.87 -20.61 -6.05
N GLY A 113 -7.93 -20.81 -4.74
CA GLY A 113 -8.19 -19.69 -3.84
C GLY A 113 -7.10 -18.66 -4.10
N LYS A 114 -7.44 -17.52 -4.73
CA LYS A 114 -6.52 -16.40 -4.92
C LYS A 114 -5.92 -16.10 -3.55
N SER A 115 -4.59 -16.22 -3.40
CA SER A 115 -3.97 -15.88 -2.13
C SER A 115 -4.33 -14.43 -1.79
N LEU A 116 -4.73 -14.16 -0.55
CA LEU A 116 -4.96 -12.79 -0.04
C LEU A 116 -3.81 -11.83 -0.40
N TYR A 117 -2.59 -12.35 -0.53
CA TYR A 117 -1.43 -11.64 -1.05
C TYR A 117 -1.69 -10.92 -2.39
N TYR A 118 -2.24 -11.62 -3.39
CA TYR A 118 -2.47 -11.06 -4.72
C TYR A 118 -3.60 -10.04 -4.71
N GLU A 119 -4.66 -10.29 -3.94
CA GLU A 119 -5.80 -9.37 -3.82
C GLU A 119 -5.37 -8.07 -3.15
N ILE A 120 -4.67 -8.16 -2.02
CA ILE A 120 -4.14 -6.99 -1.31
C ILE A 120 -3.17 -6.20 -2.19
N ASN A 121 -2.27 -6.88 -2.92
CA ASN A 121 -1.34 -6.19 -3.81
C ASN A 121 -2.08 -5.50 -4.97
N SER A 122 -3.14 -6.13 -5.50
CA SER A 122 -4.00 -5.53 -6.52
C SER A 122 -4.73 -4.29 -5.99
N ILE A 123 -5.25 -4.35 -4.76
CA ILE A 123 -5.92 -3.21 -4.10
C ILE A 123 -4.92 -2.06 -3.93
N ILE A 124 -3.72 -2.34 -3.41
CA ILE A 124 -2.67 -1.33 -3.24
C ILE A 124 -2.32 -0.69 -4.60
N SER A 125 -2.15 -1.50 -5.65
CA SER A 125 -1.91 -1.00 -7.01
C SER A 125 -3.04 -0.12 -7.53
N MET A 126 -4.30 -0.49 -7.25
CA MET A 126 -5.44 0.37 -7.58
C MET A 126 -5.42 1.68 -6.80
N CYS A 127 -5.05 1.68 -5.52
CA CYS A 127 -4.91 2.91 -4.74
C CYS A 127 -3.86 3.86 -5.37
N TYR A 128 -2.71 3.35 -5.80
CA TYR A 128 -1.71 4.15 -6.53
C TYR A 128 -2.30 4.81 -7.77
N LEU A 129 -3.07 4.05 -8.55
CA LEU A 129 -3.72 4.53 -9.77
C LEU A 129 -4.76 5.62 -9.44
N ILE A 130 -5.66 5.37 -8.47
CA ILE A 130 -6.68 6.32 -8.03
C ILE A 130 -6.03 7.63 -7.57
N ILE A 131 -5.01 7.55 -6.71
CA ILE A 131 -4.28 8.74 -6.23
C ILE A 131 -3.75 9.53 -7.43
N THR A 132 -3.15 8.84 -8.42
CA THR A 132 -2.62 9.47 -9.62
C THR A 132 -3.70 10.20 -10.42
N ILE A 133 -4.84 9.53 -10.66
CA ILE A 133 -5.98 10.15 -11.34
C ILE A 133 -6.47 11.38 -10.57
N LEU A 134 -6.70 11.27 -9.26
CA LEU A 134 -7.18 12.39 -8.43
C LEU A 134 -6.18 13.56 -8.38
N THR A 135 -4.89 13.28 -8.53
CA THR A 135 -3.83 14.31 -8.59
C THR A 135 -3.98 15.16 -9.83
N PHE A 136 -4.23 14.53 -10.98
CA PHE A 136 -4.29 15.18 -12.30
C PHE A 136 -5.71 15.47 -12.78
N LEU A 137 -6.74 15.04 -12.06
CA LEU A 137 -8.14 15.34 -12.38
C LEU A 137 -8.40 16.84 -12.58
N PRO A 138 -7.84 17.76 -11.77
CA PRO A 138 -7.97 19.20 -12.01
C PRO A 138 -7.43 19.67 -13.38
N PHE A 139 -6.53 18.92 -14.00
CA PHE A 139 -6.04 19.22 -15.36
C PHE A 139 -7.04 18.83 -16.45
N LEU A 140 -7.85 17.80 -16.22
CA LEU A 140 -8.80 17.27 -17.22
C LEU A 140 -10.14 18.01 -17.24
N ILE A 141 -10.51 18.63 -16.11
CA ILE A 141 -11.80 19.31 -15.93
C ILE A 141 -11.67 20.83 -16.21
N ARG A 142 -10.43 21.32 -16.35
CA ARG A 142 -10.13 22.70 -16.70
C ARG A 142 -10.09 22.89 -18.21
#